data_AF-A0A800A4K9-F1
#
_entry.id   AF-A0A800A4K9-F1
#
_cell.length_a   1.000
_cell.length_b   1.000
_cell.length_c   1.000
_cell.angle_alpha   90.00
_cell.angle_beta   90.00
_cell.angle_gamma   90.00
#
_symmetry.space_group_name_H-M   'P 1'
#
loop_
_entity.id
_entity.type
_entity.pdbx_description
1 polymer ?
#
loop_
_entity_poly.entity_id
_entity_poly.type
_entity_poly.pdbx_seq_one_letter_code
_entity_poly.pdbx_strand_id
1 'polypeptide(L)' 'MASRPSRLWHRYFGGAFKPMRLVEVINSTPEPDGIHKSYYLSIPRFDERGDEILTPAHAVAWTFSMTPEDYRTQVET' A
#
# COMPACT_ATOMS: atom_id res chain seq x y z
N MET A 1 8.37 -4.89 -13.61
CA MET A 1 7.75 -6.08 -12.97
C MET A 1 7.31 -5.68 -11.58
N ALA A 2 6.00 -5.74 -11.33
CA ALA A 2 5.35 -5.06 -10.22
C ALA A 2 5.55 -5.77 -8.88
N SER A 3 5.82 -4.97 -7.84
CA SER A 3 5.75 -5.36 -6.43
C SER A 3 4.39 -6.00 -6.16
N ARG A 4 4.39 -7.21 -5.59
CA ARG A 4 3.15 -7.88 -5.15
C ARG A 4 2.88 -7.46 -3.72
N PRO A 5 1.88 -6.60 -3.44
CA PRO A 5 1.56 -6.25 -2.07
C PRO A 5 0.97 -7.46 -1.36
N SER A 6 1.64 -7.93 -0.29
CA SER A 6 1.38 -9.22 0.34
C SER A 6 0.48 -9.12 1.57
N ARG A 7 0.50 -7.99 2.30
CA ARG A 7 -0.17 -7.87 3.60
C ARG A 7 -0.59 -6.44 3.96
N LEU A 8 -1.77 -6.30 4.57
CA LEU A 8 -2.30 -5.04 5.13
C LEU A 8 -2.65 -5.26 6.61
N TRP A 9 -2.13 -4.41 7.49
CA TRP A 9 -2.41 -4.41 8.92
C TRP A 9 -3.20 -3.17 9.33
N HIS A 10 -3.90 -3.28 10.45
CA HIS A 10 -4.73 -2.22 11.01
C HIS A 10 -4.09 -1.70 12.30
N ARG A 11 -3.79 -0.40 12.36
CA ARG A 11 -3.21 0.20 13.56
C ARG A 11 -4.11 1.33 14.06
N TYR A 12 -4.74 1.09 15.20
CA TYR A 12 -5.49 2.12 15.90
C TYR A 12 -4.51 2.92 16.76
N PHE A 13 -4.29 4.18 16.42
CA PHE A 13 -3.65 5.12 17.33
C PHE A 13 -4.77 5.78 18.13
N GLY A 14 -4.82 5.59 19.45
CA GLY A 14 -5.79 6.27 20.29
C GLY A 14 -5.61 7.80 20.26
N GLY A 15 -6.70 8.56 20.29
CA GLY A 15 -6.69 10.03 20.30
C GLY A 15 -7.14 10.67 18.97
N ALA A 16 -6.95 11.99 18.84
CA ALA A 16 -7.41 12.83 17.71
C ALA A 16 -6.74 12.55 16.34
N PHE A 17 -6.02 11.43 16.20
CA PHE A 17 -5.35 11.03 14.98
C PHE A 17 -6.28 10.23 14.09
N LYS A 18 -6.25 10.51 12.77
CA LYS A 18 -7.01 9.72 11.82
C LYS A 18 -6.53 8.25 11.85
N PRO A 19 -7.45 7.27 11.82
CA PRO A 19 -7.08 5.86 11.81
C PRO A 19 -6.13 5.56 10.63
N MET A 20 -5.05 4.82 10.89
CA MET A 20 -4.03 4.47 9.92
C MET A 20 -3.97 2.96 9.67
N ARG A 21 -3.56 2.59 8.46
CA ARG A 21 -3.26 1.21 8.05
C ARG A 21 -1.76 1.11 7.75
N LEU A 22 -1.22 -0.10 7.82
CA LEU A 22 0.16 -0.40 7.44
C LEU A 22 0.14 -1.41 6.30
N VAL A 23 0.75 -1.11 5.15
CA VAL A 23 0.88 -2.07 4.06
C VAL A 23 2.32 -2.54 3.94
N GLU A 24 2.51 -3.85 3.85
CA GLU A 24 3.79 -4.47 3.51
C GLU A 24 3.94 -4.51 1.99
N VAL A 25 5.05 -3.95 1.49
CA VAL A 25 5.43 -3.97 0.07
C VAL A 25 6.86 -4.47 -0.06
N ILE A 26 7.16 -5.17 -1.15
CA ILE A 26 8.53 -5.57 -1.49
C ILE A 26 9.02 -4.59 -2.56
N ASN A 27 10.24 -4.06 -2.47
CA ASN A 27 10.78 -3.24 -3.56
C ASN A 27 10.75 -4.02 -4.89
N SER A 28 10.37 -3.37 -6.00
CA SER A 28 10.44 -3.99 -7.34
C SER A 28 11.86 -3.98 -7.92
N THR A 29 12.71 -3.09 -7.43
CA THR A 29 14.11 -2.95 -7.84
C THR A 29 14.97 -3.46 -6.70
N PRO A 30 15.82 -4.47 -6.90
CA PRO A 30 16.73 -4.94 -5.86
C PRO A 30 17.60 -3.79 -5.37
N GLU A 31 17.87 -3.77 -4.06
CA GLU A 31 18.83 -2.84 -3.48
C GLU A 31 20.23 -3.06 -4.11
N PRO A 32 21.20 -2.13 -3.94
CA PRO A 32 22.56 -2.32 -4.47
C PRO A 32 23.23 -3.64 -4.04
N ASP A 33 22.76 -4.26 -2.96
CA ASP A 33 23.19 -5.58 -2.48
C ASP A 33 22.53 -6.77 -3.23
N GLY A 34 21.66 -6.51 -4.21
CA GLY A 34 20.89 -7.51 -4.96
C GLY A 34 19.66 -8.06 -4.23
N ILE A 35 19.45 -7.65 -2.97
CA ILE A 35 18.38 -8.18 -2.12
C ILE A 35 17.09 -7.36 -2.25
N HIS A 36 15.96 -8.05 -2.28
CA HIS A 36 14.65 -7.44 -2.12
C HIS A 36 14.33 -7.26 -0.63
N LYS A 37 13.95 -6.05 -0.23
CA LYS A 37 13.55 -5.71 1.13
C LYS A 37 12.05 -5.49 1.23
N SER A 38 11.48 -5.95 2.33
CA SER A 38 10.12 -5.59 2.75
C SER A 38 10.14 -4.20 3.39
N TYR A 39 9.24 -3.35 2.93
CA TYR A 39 8.97 -2.02 3.49
C TYR A 39 7.53 -1.98 4.02
N TYR A 40 7.33 -1.16 5.04
CA TYR A 40 6.04 -0.93 5.65
C TYR A 40 5.63 0.53 5.44
N LEU A 41 4.55 0.75 4.68
CA LEU A 41 4.03 2.09 4.41
C LEU A 41 2.83 2.36 5.32
N SER A 42 2.84 3.51 6.01
CA SER A 42 1.69 3.98 6.78
C SER A 42 0.78 4.79 5.87
N ILE A 43 -0.49 4.41 5.81
CA ILE A 43 -1.50 5.03 4.94
C ILE A 43 -2.75 5.36 5.75
N PRO A 44 -3.59 6.32 5.31
CA PRO A 44 -4.86 6.58 5.97
C PRO A 44 -5.84 5.40 5.83
N ARG A 45 -6.84 5.32 6.71
CA ARG A 45 -7.93 4.34 6.58
C ARG A 45 -8.84 4.61 5.39
N PHE A 46 -8.99 5.89 5.01
CA PHE A 46 -9.83 6.36 3.92
C PHE A 46 -8.98 7.09 2.91
N ASP A 47 -9.24 6.88 1.62
CA ASP A 47 -8.59 7.65 0.56
C ASP A 47 -9.18 9.08 0.50
N GLU A 48 -8.69 9.89 -0.44
CA GLU A 48 -9.10 11.28 -0.62
C GLU A 48 -10.58 11.42 -1.03
N ARG A 49 -11.17 10.38 -1.62
CA ARG A 49 -12.59 10.29 -2.01
C ARG A 49 -13.48 9.81 -0.87
N GLY A 50 -12.89 9.30 0.21
CA GLY A 50 -13.60 8.78 1.37
C GLY A 50 -13.91 7.27 1.32
N ASP A 51 -13.40 6.55 0.32
CA ASP A 51 -13.51 5.10 0.26
C ASP A 51 -12.56 4.44 1.28
N GLU A 52 -13.01 3.34 1.88
CA GLU A 52 -12.20 2.62 2.88
C GLU A 52 -11.11 1.78 2.20
N ILE A 53 -9.86 1.97 2.64
CA ILE A 53 -8.72 1.18 2.19
C ILE A 53 -8.70 -0.16 2.94
N LEU A 54 -9.21 -1.19 2.26
CA LEU A 54 -9.40 -2.55 2.79
C LEU A 54 -8.40 -3.57 2.25
N THR A 55 -7.73 -3.29 1.12
CA THR A 55 -6.86 -4.26 0.45
C THR A 55 -5.44 -3.74 0.27
N PRO A 56 -4.42 -4.62 0.22
CA PRO A 56 -3.05 -4.22 -0.09
C PRO A 56 -2.93 -3.55 -1.47
N ALA A 57 -3.72 -3.98 -2.46
CA ALA A 57 -3.72 -3.34 -3.78
C ALA A 57 -4.28 -1.91 -3.74
N HIS A 58 -5.38 -1.68 -3.02
CA HIS A 58 -5.93 -0.32 -2.83
C HIS A 58 -4.93 0.56 -2.05
N ALA A 59 -4.29 0.00 -1.02
CA ALA A 59 -3.26 0.67 -0.26
C ALA A 59 -2.07 1.14 -1.13
N VAL A 60 -1.58 0.28 -2.02
CA VAL A 60 -0.51 0.67 -2.94
C VAL A 60 -1.00 1.65 -4.00
N ALA A 61 -2.19 1.44 -4.58
CA ALA A 61 -2.77 2.37 -5.54
C ALA A 61 -2.85 3.81 -4.98
N TRP A 62 -3.25 3.95 -3.72
CA TRP A 62 -3.28 5.25 -3.03
C TRP A 62 -1.91 5.94 -2.99
N THR A 63 -0.81 5.20 -2.79
CA THR A 63 0.54 5.77 -2.78
C THR A 63 0.99 6.34 -4.13
N PHE A 64 0.32 5.94 -5.21
CA PHE A 64 0.54 6.44 -6.57
C PHE A 64 -0.57 7.39 -7.04
N SER A 65 -1.47 7.83 -6.16
CA SER A 65 -2.67 8.61 -6.52
C SER A 65 -3.53 7.93 -7.60
N MET A 66 -3.60 6.60 -7.57
CA MET A 66 -4.36 5.75 -8.50
C MET A 66 -5.55 5.08 -7.80
N THR A 67 -6.54 4.66 -8.58
CA THR A 67 -7.60 3.78 -8.09
C THR A 67 -7.10 2.33 -8.02
N PRO A 68 -7.67 1.48 -7.15
CA PRO A 68 -7.30 0.07 -7.08
C PRO A 68 -7.48 -0.69 -8.40
N GLU A 69 -8.44 -0.26 -9.23
CA GLU A 69 -8.73 -0.84 -10.55
C GLU A 69 -7.63 -0.49 -11.57
N ASP A 70 -7.19 0.77 -11.59
CA ASP A 70 -6.09 1.24 -12.45
C ASP A 70 -4.78 0.53 -12.08
N TYR A 71 -4.48 0.45 -10.77
CA TYR A 71 -3.29 -0.23 -10.28
C TYR A 71 -3.28 -1.73 -10.62
N ARG A 72 -4.41 -2.44 -10.49
CA ARG A 72 -4.50 -3.87 -10.86
C ARG A 72 -4.16 -4.11 -12.33
N THR A 73 -4.67 -3.25 -13.20
CA THR A 73 -4.44 -3.36 -14.65
C THR A 73 -2.96 -3.27 -15.00
N GLN A 74 -2.17 -2.49 -14.26
CA GLN A 74 -0.72 -2.38 -14.47
C GLN A 74 0.10 -3.56 -13.92
N VAL A 75 -0.43 -4.31 -12.95
CA VAL A 75 0.26 -5.46 -12.36
C VAL A 75 0.13 -6.71 -13.23
N GLU A 76 -0.91 -6.79 -14.07
CA GLU A 76 -1.25 -7.97 -14.90
C GLU A 76 -0.80 -7.90 -16.38
N THR A 77 0.09 -6.97 -16.76
CA THR A 77 0.67 -6.86 -18.12
C THR A 77 2.15 -7.21 -18.18
#